data_AF-A0A2V7UYC5-F1
#
_entry.id   AF-A0A2V7UYC5-F1
#
_cell.length_a   1.000
_cell.length_b   1.000
_cell.length_c   1.000
_cell.angle_alpha   90.00
_cell.angle_beta   90.00
_cell.angle_gamma   90.00
#
_symmetry.space_group_name_H-M   'P 1'
#
loop_
_entity.id
_entity.type
_entity.pdbx_description
1 polymer ?
#
loop_
_entity_poly.entity_id
_entity_poly.type
_entity_poly.pdbx_seq_one_letter_code
_entity_poly.pdbx_strand_id
1 'polypeptide(L)'
;RSLPEAVDLAGSVDRPSPPSPPPVEPSARAVADLADVRGQALARRALEIAAAGGHNLLLCGPPGSGKTMLARRLPGILPPLTPDEALETTAIHSAGGARLDALLTERPFRSPHHTASDAALVGGGSVPRPGEVSLAHNGVLFLDELPEFKRHVLEALRQPIEDREVTVARVRGRVRLPARFQLVAAMNPCPCGGLGDVRRACGCPPRR
;
A
#
# COMPACT_ATOMS: atom_id res chain seq x y z
N ARG A 1 -14.64 -44.81 24.56
CA ARG A 1 -14.45 -43.70 25.53
C ARG A 1 -13.94 -42.52 24.73
N SER A 2 -14.88 -41.73 24.23
CA SER A 2 -14.66 -40.60 23.33
C SER A 2 -14.68 -39.30 24.13
N LEU A 3 -13.92 -38.30 23.66
CA LEU A 3 -13.77 -36.96 24.21
C LEU A 3 -15.07 -36.18 24.55
N PRO A 4 -16.28 -36.47 24.00
CA PRO A 4 -17.49 -35.76 24.41
C PRO A 4 -17.93 -36.02 25.86
N GLU A 5 -17.63 -37.17 26.45
CA GLU A 5 -18.08 -37.52 27.82
C GLU A 5 -17.26 -36.84 28.92
N ALA A 6 -16.10 -36.25 28.59
CA ALA A 6 -15.28 -35.52 29.55
C ALA A 6 -15.71 -34.04 29.72
N VAL A 7 -16.60 -33.54 28.86
CA VAL A 7 -17.01 -32.12 28.84
C VAL A 7 -18.27 -31.86 29.66
N ASP A 8 -19.07 -32.90 29.96
CA ASP A 8 -20.32 -32.76 30.74
C ASP A 8 -20.14 -32.84 32.27
N LEU A 9 -18.93 -33.05 32.78
CA LEU A 9 -18.65 -33.08 34.23
C LEU A 9 -18.03 -31.81 34.82
N ALA A 10 -17.73 -30.80 34.00
CA ALA A 10 -17.22 -29.51 34.47
C ALA A 10 -18.32 -28.46 34.35
N GLY A 11 -19.19 -28.43 35.37
CA GLY A 11 -20.39 -27.60 35.43
C GLY A 11 -20.15 -26.13 35.07
N SER A 12 -21.14 -25.58 34.37
CA SER A 12 -21.59 -24.18 34.41
C SER A 12 -20.53 -23.14 34.85
N VAL A 13 -19.43 -23.05 34.12
CA VAL A 13 -18.57 -21.88 34.19
C VAL A 13 -19.16 -20.89 33.21
N ASP A 14 -19.84 -19.88 33.74
CA ASP A 14 -20.25 -18.68 33.04
C ASP A 14 -19.04 -18.19 32.23
N ARG A 15 -19.03 -18.48 30.93
CA ARG A 15 -17.95 -18.04 30.05
C ARG A 15 -18.12 -16.54 29.95
N PRO A 16 -17.16 -15.72 30.46
CA PRO A 16 -17.26 -14.29 30.27
C PRO A 16 -17.40 -14.04 28.78
N SER A 17 -18.46 -13.35 28.38
CA SER A 17 -18.64 -12.89 27.01
C SER A 17 -17.35 -12.19 26.59
N PRO A 18 -16.82 -12.46 25.38
CA PRO A 18 -15.64 -11.77 24.91
C PRO A 18 -15.86 -10.26 25.10
N PRO A 19 -14.87 -9.54 25.66
CA PRO A 19 -15.04 -8.11 25.88
C PRO A 19 -15.43 -7.46 24.56
N SER A 20 -16.46 -6.61 24.60
CA SER A 20 -16.84 -5.79 23.45
C SER A 20 -15.57 -5.10 22.94
N PRO A 21 -15.24 -5.19 21.64
CA PRO A 21 -14.04 -4.56 21.12
C PRO A 21 -14.07 -3.09 21.53
N PRO A 22 -12.96 -2.55 22.07
CA PRO A 22 -12.92 -1.14 22.42
C PRO A 22 -13.32 -0.32 21.18
N PRO A 23 -14.06 0.79 21.35
CA PRO A 23 -14.29 1.70 20.24
C PRO A 23 -12.93 2.03 19.63
N VAL A 24 -12.78 1.71 18.35
CA VAL A 24 -11.57 1.98 17.60
C VAL A 24 -11.50 3.50 17.46
N GLU A 25 -10.84 4.16 18.40
CA GLU A 25 -10.55 5.58 18.25
C GLU A 25 -9.64 5.73 17.02
N PRO A 26 -10.03 6.51 16.00
CA PRO A 26 -9.20 6.71 14.84
C PRO A 26 -7.85 7.26 15.31
N SER A 27 -6.77 6.59 14.91
CA SER A 27 -5.41 7.04 15.16
C SER A 27 -5.28 8.48 14.65
N ALA A 28 -4.64 9.36 15.42
CA ALA A 28 -4.54 10.79 15.15
C ALA A 28 -3.65 11.15 13.93
N ARG A 29 -3.36 10.21 13.02
CA ARG A 29 -2.76 10.56 11.73
C ARG A 29 -3.88 10.93 10.78
N ALA A 30 -4.24 12.22 10.80
CA ALA A 30 -5.13 12.79 9.81
C ALA A 30 -4.58 12.52 8.40
N VAL A 31 -5.09 11.48 7.74
CA VAL A 31 -4.86 11.25 6.32
C VAL A 31 -5.38 12.49 5.59
N ALA A 32 -4.58 13.03 4.68
CA ALA A 32 -4.97 14.22 3.96
C ALA A 32 -6.28 13.99 3.19
N ASP A 33 -7.20 14.94 3.26
CA ASP A 33 -8.52 14.81 2.65
C ASP A 33 -8.49 15.19 1.16
N LEU A 34 -9.19 14.41 0.33
CA LEU A 34 -9.39 14.72 -1.08
C LEU A 34 -10.23 16.00 -1.28
N ALA A 35 -11.11 16.33 -0.34
CA ALA A 35 -11.94 17.54 -0.38
C ALA A 35 -11.09 18.83 -0.40
N ASP A 36 -9.88 18.81 0.16
CA ASP A 36 -8.96 19.95 0.15
C ASP A 36 -8.37 20.27 -1.23
N VAL A 37 -8.46 19.34 -2.18
CA VAL A 37 -7.86 19.50 -3.50
C VAL A 37 -8.69 20.49 -4.32
N ARG A 38 -8.10 21.63 -4.69
CA ARG A 38 -8.77 22.65 -5.53
C ARG A 38 -8.29 22.58 -6.98
N GLY A 39 -9.20 22.84 -7.92
CA GLY A 39 -8.87 23.00 -9.35
C GLY A 39 -8.55 21.73 -10.13
N GLN A 40 -8.65 20.53 -9.54
CA GLN A 40 -8.34 19.26 -10.21
C GLN A 40 -9.52 18.27 -10.23
N ALA A 41 -10.68 18.71 -10.73
CA ALA A 41 -11.92 17.91 -10.72
C ALA A 41 -11.77 16.55 -11.41
N LEU A 42 -11.07 16.51 -12.55
CA LEU A 42 -10.81 15.26 -13.28
C LEU A 42 -9.96 14.29 -12.46
N ALA A 43 -8.89 14.77 -11.82
CA ALA A 43 -8.00 13.94 -11.03
C ALA A 43 -8.68 13.41 -9.76
N ARG A 44 -9.49 14.25 -9.07
CA ARG A 44 -10.30 13.81 -7.93
C ARG A 44 -11.28 12.72 -8.34
N ARG A 45 -12.01 12.91 -9.44
CA ARG A 45 -12.93 11.89 -9.96
C ARG A 45 -12.22 10.60 -10.34
N ALA A 46 -11.03 10.68 -10.93
CA ALA A 46 -10.23 9.49 -11.23
C ALA A 46 -9.81 8.73 -9.97
N LEU A 47 -9.43 9.45 -8.90
CA LEU A 47 -9.13 8.85 -7.60
C LEU A 47 -10.36 8.19 -6.97
N GLU A 48 -11.52 8.84 -7.00
CA GLU A 48 -12.79 8.27 -6.49
C GLU A 48 -13.17 6.98 -7.23
N ILE A 49 -13.11 7.00 -8.57
CA ILE A 49 -13.39 5.80 -9.39
C ILE A 49 -12.41 4.68 -9.06
N ALA A 50 -11.12 5.01 -8.94
CA ALA A 50 -10.12 4.02 -8.60
C ALA A 50 -10.29 3.46 -7.19
N ALA A 51 -10.62 4.30 -6.21
CA ALA A 51 -10.87 3.87 -4.84
C ALA A 51 -12.08 2.92 -4.77
N ALA A 52 -13.16 3.25 -5.47
CA ALA A 52 -14.37 2.42 -5.51
C ALA A 52 -14.14 1.09 -6.25
N GLY A 53 -13.36 1.10 -7.34
CA GLY A 53 -13.12 -0.08 -8.17
C GLY A 53 -11.87 -0.89 -7.82
N GLY A 54 -11.03 -0.42 -6.89
CA GLY A 54 -9.72 -1.01 -6.62
C GLY A 54 -8.77 -0.97 -7.82
N HIS A 55 -8.88 0.04 -8.69
CA HIS A 55 -8.10 0.14 -9.93
C HIS A 55 -6.71 0.74 -9.70
N ASN A 56 -5.71 0.23 -10.41
CA ASN A 56 -4.41 0.89 -10.46
C ASN A 56 -4.52 2.21 -11.26
N LEU A 57 -3.72 3.21 -10.89
CA LEU A 57 -3.74 4.54 -11.49
C LEU A 57 -2.36 4.97 -11.98
N LEU A 58 -2.34 5.68 -13.11
CA LEU A 58 -1.19 6.42 -13.59
C LEU A 58 -1.52 7.91 -13.70
N LEU A 59 -0.82 8.72 -12.91
CA LEU A 59 -0.90 10.18 -12.92
C LEU A 59 0.19 10.73 -13.84
N CYS A 60 -0.19 11.23 -15.01
CA CYS A 60 0.73 11.86 -15.95
C CYS A 60 0.52 13.37 -15.98
N GLY A 61 1.60 14.14 -15.80
CA GLY A 61 1.52 15.60 -15.87
C GLY A 61 2.86 16.27 -15.60
N PRO A 62 2.98 17.58 -15.84
CA PRO A 62 4.22 18.32 -15.63
C PRO A 62 4.66 18.32 -14.14
N PRO A 63 5.93 18.63 -13.85
CA PRO A 63 6.38 18.82 -12.48
C PRO A 63 5.54 19.89 -11.76
N GLY A 64 5.30 19.72 -10.46
CA GLY A 64 4.49 20.66 -9.67
C GLY A 64 2.97 20.55 -9.88
N SER A 65 2.47 19.64 -10.72
CA SER A 65 1.03 19.42 -10.91
C SER A 65 0.31 18.71 -9.74
N GLY A 66 1.00 18.44 -8.64
CA GLY A 66 0.38 17.86 -7.43
C GLY A 66 0.12 16.35 -7.49
N LYS A 67 0.81 15.58 -8.36
CA LYS A 67 0.64 14.12 -8.47
C LYS A 67 0.85 13.39 -7.14
N THR A 68 1.95 13.68 -6.45
CA THR A 68 2.26 13.14 -5.12
C THR A 68 1.23 13.58 -4.07
N MET A 69 0.75 14.82 -4.15
CA MET A 69 -0.27 15.38 -3.26
C MET A 69 -1.61 14.64 -3.41
N LEU A 70 -1.99 14.33 -4.66
CA LEU A 70 -3.17 13.55 -5.01
C LEU A 70 -3.05 12.09 -4.52
N ALA A 71 -1.93 11.42 -4.81
CA ALA A 71 -1.74 10.02 -4.43
C ALA A 71 -1.81 9.81 -2.91
N ARG A 72 -1.26 10.72 -2.11
CA ARG A 72 -1.28 10.66 -0.63
C ARG A 72 -2.67 10.78 -0.01
N ARG A 73 -3.67 11.22 -0.78
CA ARG A 73 -5.07 11.34 -0.33
C ARG A 73 -5.90 10.11 -0.64
N LEU A 74 -5.40 9.22 -1.49
CA LEU A 74 -6.11 7.99 -1.85
C LEU A 74 -6.43 7.10 -0.63
N PRO A 75 -5.53 6.88 0.35
CA PRO A 75 -5.86 6.10 1.54
C PRO A 75 -7.04 6.64 2.34
N GLY A 76 -7.29 7.96 2.29
CA GLY A 76 -8.36 8.63 3.05
C GLY A 76 -9.74 8.45 2.43
N ILE A 77 -9.82 8.03 1.16
CA ILE A 77 -11.09 7.77 0.47
C ILE A 77 -11.31 6.27 0.20
N LEU A 78 -10.37 5.41 0.61
CA LEU A 78 -10.54 3.97 0.56
C LEU A 78 -11.47 3.51 1.70
N PRO A 79 -12.20 2.38 1.52
CA PRO A 79 -12.91 1.75 2.63
C PRO A 79 -11.95 1.51 3.81
N PRO A 80 -12.39 1.67 5.07
CA PRO A 80 -11.55 1.38 6.23
C PRO A 80 -11.09 -0.08 6.22
N LEU A 81 -10.02 -0.39 6.97
CA LEU A 81 -9.60 -1.77 7.17
C LEU A 81 -10.69 -2.55 7.93
N THR A 82 -11.03 -3.73 7.43
CA THR A 82 -11.78 -4.70 8.22
C THR A 82 -10.92 -5.22 9.39
N PRO A 83 -11.49 -5.79 10.45
CA PRO A 83 -10.72 -6.34 11.57
C PRO A 83 -9.66 -7.37 11.13
N ASP A 84 -9.99 -8.23 10.16
CA ASP A 84 -9.06 -9.23 9.63
C ASP A 84 -7.92 -8.59 8.83
N GLU A 85 -8.24 -7.61 7.97
CA GLU A 85 -7.21 -6.84 7.25
C GLU A 85 -6.31 -6.07 8.21
N ALA A 86 -6.86 -5.49 9.28
CA ALA A 86 -6.11 -4.77 10.30
C ALA A 86 -5.12 -5.69 11.02
N LEU A 87 -5.55 -6.91 11.41
CA LEU A 87 -4.68 -7.93 12.01
C LEU A 87 -3.55 -8.34 11.06
N GLU A 88 -3.88 -8.65 9.81
CA GLU A 88 -2.92 -9.09 8.80
C GLU A 88 -1.89 -7.99 8.49
N THR A 89 -2.35 -6.76 8.24
CA THR A 89 -1.48 -5.61 7.98
C THR A 89 -0.58 -5.32 9.19
N THR A 90 -1.13 -5.37 10.42
CA THR A 90 -0.34 -5.20 11.65
C THR A 90 0.75 -6.28 11.76
N ALA A 91 0.42 -7.55 11.50
CA ALA A 91 1.37 -8.65 11.57
C ALA A 91 2.56 -8.47 10.60
N ILE A 92 2.30 -7.99 9.38
CA ILE A 92 3.35 -7.72 8.39
C ILE A 92 4.27 -6.59 8.87
N HIS A 93 3.72 -5.50 9.40
CA HIS A 93 4.52 -4.39 9.93
C HIS A 93 5.37 -4.82 11.13
N SER A 94 4.81 -5.61 12.03
CA SER A 94 5.54 -6.22 13.15
C SER A 94 6.68 -7.14 12.68
N ALA A 95 6.44 -7.97 11.66
CA ALA A 95 7.48 -8.79 11.03
C ALA A 95 8.57 -7.95 10.32
N GLY A 96 8.21 -6.75 9.85
CA GLY A 96 9.14 -5.73 9.35
C GLY A 96 9.95 -5.03 10.44
N GLY A 97 9.65 -5.26 11.73
CA GLY A 97 10.34 -4.68 12.87
C GLY A 97 9.69 -3.40 13.42
N ALA A 98 8.48 -3.05 12.99
CA ALA A 98 7.73 -1.96 13.61
C ALA A 98 7.33 -2.34 15.05
N ARG A 99 7.48 -1.42 16.00
CA ARG A 99 6.91 -1.54 17.34
C ARG A 99 5.54 -0.86 17.31
N LEU A 100 4.49 -1.64 17.50
CA LEU A 100 3.10 -1.19 17.43
C LEU A 100 2.44 -1.45 18.77
N ASP A 101 1.80 -0.42 19.32
CA ASP A 101 1.08 -0.51 20.61
C ASP A 101 -0.41 -0.86 20.41
N ALA A 102 -0.89 -0.84 19.16
CA ALA A 102 -2.25 -1.16 18.76
C ALA A 102 -2.30 -1.68 17.32
N LEU A 103 -3.46 -2.20 16.90
CA LEU A 103 -3.70 -2.58 15.51
C LEU A 103 -3.67 -1.35 14.59
N LEU A 104 -3.17 -1.55 13.38
CA LEU A 104 -3.27 -0.56 12.31
C LEU A 104 -4.71 -0.46 11.82
N THR A 105 -5.25 0.75 11.86
CA THR A 105 -6.65 1.05 11.49
C THR A 105 -6.74 1.85 10.19
N GLU A 106 -5.63 2.46 9.77
CA GLU A 106 -5.50 3.21 8.52
C GLU A 106 -4.89 2.34 7.42
N ARG A 107 -5.37 2.55 6.18
CA ARG A 107 -4.82 1.93 4.96
C ARG A 107 -3.35 2.39 4.79
N PRO A 108 -2.36 1.47 4.72
CA PRO A 108 -0.96 1.85 4.55
C PRO A 108 -0.70 2.63 3.27
N PHE A 109 0.23 3.58 3.31
CA PHE A 109 0.75 4.26 2.13
C PHE A 109 2.27 4.12 2.08
N ARG A 110 2.76 3.43 1.03
CA ARG A 110 4.20 3.25 0.80
C ARG A 110 4.63 4.02 -0.43
N SER A 111 5.79 4.66 -0.37
CA SER A 111 6.34 5.49 -1.44
C SER A 111 7.84 5.26 -1.55
N PRO A 112 8.29 4.10 -2.05
CA PRO A 112 9.71 3.83 -2.25
C PRO A 112 10.35 4.90 -3.13
N HIS A 113 11.61 5.23 -2.83
CA HIS A 113 12.42 6.07 -3.72
C HIS A 113 12.79 5.27 -4.98
N HIS A 114 12.92 5.92 -6.14
CA HIS A 114 13.24 5.25 -7.42
C HIS A 114 14.62 4.56 -7.44
N THR A 115 15.48 4.85 -6.45
CA THR A 115 16.77 4.18 -6.23
C THR A 115 16.66 2.92 -5.38
N ALA A 116 15.46 2.54 -4.93
CA ALA A 116 15.23 1.34 -4.16
C ALA A 116 15.71 0.09 -4.91
N SER A 117 16.30 -0.85 -4.17
CA SER A 117 16.71 -2.15 -4.71
C SER A 117 15.53 -3.12 -4.78
N ASP A 118 15.69 -4.19 -5.56
CA ASP A 118 14.71 -5.28 -5.60
C ASP A 118 14.40 -5.85 -4.21
N ALA A 119 15.43 -5.97 -3.37
CA ALA A 119 15.28 -6.47 -2.00
C ALA A 119 14.52 -5.49 -1.10
N ALA A 120 14.62 -4.17 -1.34
CA ALA A 120 13.83 -3.19 -0.61
C ALA A 120 12.36 -3.22 -1.08
N LEU A 121 12.13 -3.33 -2.40
CA LEU A 121 10.80 -3.31 -2.97
C LEU A 121 10.01 -4.58 -2.66
N VAL A 122 10.60 -5.74 -2.96
CA VAL A 122 9.95 -7.05 -2.86
C VAL A 122 10.15 -7.70 -1.49
N GLY A 123 11.24 -7.38 -0.82
CA GLY A 123 11.64 -8.00 0.44
C GLY A 123 12.89 -8.87 0.29
N GLY A 124 13.56 -9.11 1.41
CA GLY A 124 14.84 -9.79 1.39
C GLY A 124 15.63 -9.65 2.67
N GLY A 125 16.96 -9.77 2.55
CA GLY A 125 17.89 -9.86 3.69
C GLY A 125 18.31 -11.29 4.01
N SER A 126 19.26 -11.43 4.93
CA SER A 126 19.69 -12.74 5.46
C SER A 126 18.58 -13.42 6.27
N VAL A 127 17.76 -12.61 6.94
CA VAL A 127 16.46 -12.98 7.50
C VAL A 127 15.40 -12.45 6.53
N PRO A 128 14.45 -13.28 6.07
CA PRO A 128 13.41 -12.84 5.16
C PRO A 128 12.53 -11.78 5.83
N ARG A 129 12.66 -10.53 5.38
CA ARG A 129 11.83 -9.40 5.83
C ARG A 129 10.87 -8.95 4.73
N PRO A 130 9.68 -8.43 5.12
CA PRO A 130 8.77 -7.77 4.19
C PRO A 130 9.45 -6.62 3.43
N GLY A 131 9.17 -6.52 2.13
CA GLY A 131 9.51 -5.35 1.32
C GLY A 131 8.39 -4.32 1.30
N GLU A 132 8.61 -3.24 0.55
CA GLU A 132 7.63 -2.16 0.33
C GLU A 132 6.28 -2.67 -0.19
N VAL A 133 6.27 -3.68 -1.07
CA VAL A 133 5.02 -4.28 -1.60
C VAL A 133 4.17 -4.94 -0.52
N SER A 134 4.81 -5.64 0.44
CA SER A 134 4.10 -6.26 1.56
C SER A 134 3.76 -5.24 2.65
N LEU A 135 4.60 -4.23 2.86
CA LEU A 135 4.26 -3.12 3.76
C LEU A 135 3.12 -2.23 3.21
N ALA A 136 2.85 -2.29 1.90
CA ALA A 136 1.69 -1.64 1.27
C ALA A 136 0.42 -2.50 1.33
N HIS A 137 0.46 -3.66 1.99
CA HIS A 137 -0.63 -4.61 2.00
C HIS A 137 -1.93 -4.02 2.57
N ASN A 138 -3.04 -4.32 1.88
CA ASN A 138 -4.36 -3.74 2.08
C ASN A 138 -4.38 -2.21 1.94
N GLY A 139 -3.37 -1.60 1.31
CA GLY A 139 -3.23 -0.15 1.17
C GLY A 139 -2.78 0.27 -0.24
N VAL A 140 -1.93 1.29 -0.30
CA VAL A 140 -1.48 1.93 -1.53
C VAL A 140 0.05 1.84 -1.66
N LEU A 141 0.53 1.38 -2.80
CA LEU A 141 1.93 1.51 -3.22
C LEU A 141 2.03 2.64 -4.25
N PHE A 142 2.75 3.70 -3.91
CA PHE A 142 2.96 4.86 -4.77
C PHE A 142 4.37 4.86 -5.37
N LEU A 143 4.47 4.92 -6.70
CA LEU A 143 5.73 5.05 -7.43
C LEU A 143 5.80 6.44 -8.06
N ASP A 144 6.53 7.35 -7.43
CA ASP A 144 6.79 8.67 -8.01
C ASP A 144 7.88 8.57 -9.07
N GLU A 145 7.80 9.41 -10.10
CA GLU A 145 8.80 9.44 -11.18
C GLU A 145 9.03 8.05 -11.79
N LEU A 146 7.96 7.33 -12.12
CA LEU A 146 8.01 5.95 -12.62
C LEU A 146 9.10 5.68 -13.69
N PRO A 147 9.37 6.57 -14.67
CA PRO A 147 10.43 6.37 -15.65
C PRO A 147 11.86 6.32 -15.09
N GLU A 148 12.09 6.83 -13.87
CA GLU A 148 13.40 6.84 -13.20
C GLU A 148 13.69 5.52 -12.48
N PHE A 149 12.67 4.66 -12.27
CA PHE A 149 12.89 3.33 -11.72
C PHE A 149 13.65 2.46 -12.71
N LYS A 150 14.61 1.68 -12.19
CA LYS A 150 15.33 0.70 -13.00
C LYS A 150 14.35 -0.35 -13.53
N ARG A 151 14.47 -0.73 -14.80
CA ARG A 151 13.57 -1.71 -15.44
C ARG A 151 13.39 -2.99 -14.61
N HIS A 152 14.47 -3.60 -14.12
CA HIS A 152 14.39 -4.85 -13.36
C HIS A 152 13.59 -4.71 -12.05
N VAL A 153 13.63 -3.53 -11.41
CA VAL A 153 12.85 -3.22 -10.21
C VAL A 153 11.35 -3.19 -10.54
N LEU A 154 10.98 -2.63 -11.70
CA LEU A 154 9.59 -2.62 -12.17
C LEU A 154 9.12 -4.02 -12.59
N GLU A 155 9.96 -4.80 -13.26
CA GLU A 155 9.64 -6.20 -13.60
C GLU A 155 9.36 -7.05 -12.35
N ALA A 156 10.06 -6.76 -11.24
CA ALA A 156 9.86 -7.43 -9.98
C ALA A 156 8.48 -7.15 -9.34
N LEU A 157 7.77 -6.09 -9.76
CA LEU A 157 6.40 -5.80 -9.32
C LEU A 157 5.33 -6.65 -10.03
N ARG A 158 5.67 -7.28 -11.15
CA ARG A 158 4.71 -8.03 -11.95
C ARG A 158 4.03 -9.13 -11.13
N GLN A 159 4.81 -9.95 -10.43
CA GLN A 159 4.27 -11.01 -9.58
C GLN A 159 3.37 -10.45 -8.45
N PRO A 160 3.81 -9.47 -7.63
CA PRO A 160 2.94 -8.87 -6.62
C PRO A 160 1.62 -8.30 -7.15
N ILE A 161 1.60 -7.74 -8.37
CA ILE A 161 0.39 -7.18 -8.98
C ILE A 161 -0.57 -8.29 -9.45
N GLU A 162 -0.02 -9.37 -10.03
CA GLU A 162 -0.79 -10.49 -10.58
C GLU A 162 -1.31 -11.41 -9.46
N ASP A 163 -0.42 -11.89 -8.60
CA ASP A 163 -0.72 -12.92 -7.59
C ASP A 163 -1.20 -12.32 -6.26
N ARG A 164 -0.97 -11.01 -6.05
CA ARG A 164 -1.25 -10.30 -4.79
C ARG A 164 -0.53 -10.86 -3.57
N GLU A 165 0.58 -11.53 -3.82
CA GLU A 165 1.49 -12.06 -2.82
C GLU A 165 2.92 -12.09 -3.38
N VAL A 166 3.88 -12.26 -2.50
CA VAL A 166 5.26 -12.46 -2.90
C VAL A 166 5.94 -13.55 -2.09
N THR A 167 6.76 -14.33 -2.78
CA THR A 167 7.64 -15.30 -2.15
C THR A 167 9.01 -14.67 -1.92
N VAL A 168 9.44 -14.59 -0.66
CA VAL A 168 10.82 -14.24 -0.29
C VAL A 168 11.56 -15.53 0.07
N ALA A 169 12.47 -15.97 -0.80
CA ALA A 169 13.31 -17.16 -0.61
C ALA A 169 14.77 -16.78 -0.31
N ARG A 170 15.32 -17.22 0.82
CA ARG A 170 16.68 -16.92 1.29
C ARG A 170 17.30 -18.12 2.00
N VAL A 171 18.58 -18.00 2.36
CA VAL A 171 19.39 -19.06 2.99
C VAL A 171 18.71 -19.68 4.23
N ARG A 172 17.98 -18.87 5.00
CA ARG A 172 17.29 -19.29 6.23
C ARG A 172 15.83 -19.73 6.05
N GLY A 173 15.34 -19.81 4.81
CA GLY A 173 14.00 -20.29 4.51
C GLY A 173 13.26 -19.51 3.43
N ARG A 174 12.03 -19.96 3.16
CA ARG A 174 11.09 -19.36 2.20
C ARG A 174 9.84 -18.94 2.94
N VAL A 175 9.42 -17.69 2.75
CA VAL A 175 8.19 -17.14 3.33
C VAL A 175 7.33 -16.56 2.22
N ARG A 176 6.02 -16.82 2.26
CA ARG A 176 5.03 -16.12 1.42
C ARG A 176 4.45 -14.99 2.24
N LEU A 177 4.48 -13.79 1.68
CA LEU A 177 3.94 -12.58 2.29
C LEU A 177 2.85 -12.02 1.39
N PRO A 178 1.72 -11.59 1.93
CA PRO A 178 0.67 -11.02 1.12
C PRO A 178 1.08 -9.62 0.63
N ALA A 179 0.56 -9.23 -0.54
CA ALA A 179 0.90 -8.00 -1.25
C ALA A 179 -0.31 -7.46 -2.05
N ARG A 180 -1.53 -7.61 -1.53
CA ARG A 180 -2.74 -6.92 -2.02
C ARG A 180 -2.64 -5.40 -1.81
N PHE A 181 -2.01 -4.68 -2.73
CA PHE A 181 -1.97 -3.20 -2.71
C PHE A 181 -2.60 -2.63 -3.98
N GLN A 182 -3.11 -1.41 -3.89
CA GLN A 182 -3.48 -0.61 -5.05
C GLN A 182 -2.24 0.14 -5.54
N LEU A 183 -1.88 -0.04 -6.81
CA LEU A 183 -0.73 0.64 -7.40
C LEU A 183 -1.14 2.02 -7.92
N VAL A 184 -0.45 3.04 -7.46
CA VAL A 184 -0.52 4.40 -8.04
C VAL A 184 0.86 4.76 -8.54
N ALA A 185 0.99 5.11 -9.81
CA ALA A 185 2.23 5.62 -10.37
C ALA A 185 2.07 7.07 -10.80
N ALA A 186 3.16 7.83 -10.75
CA ALA A 186 3.23 9.17 -11.31
C ALA A 186 4.39 9.28 -12.30
N MET A 187 4.19 10.02 -13.38
CA MET A 187 5.27 10.30 -14.32
C MET A 187 5.14 11.69 -14.94
N ASN A 188 6.28 12.21 -15.38
CA ASN A 188 6.33 13.38 -16.24
C ASN A 188 6.33 12.91 -17.71
N PRO A 189 5.52 13.51 -18.59
CA PRO A 189 5.41 13.10 -19.99
C PRO A 189 6.70 13.37 -20.78
N CYS A 190 7.51 14.34 -20.34
CA CYS A 190 8.88 14.55 -20.81
C CYS A 190 9.82 14.70 -19.61
N PRO A 191 11.02 14.11 -19.63
CA PRO A 191 12.03 14.34 -18.59
C PRO A 191 12.50 15.80 -18.52
N CYS A 192 12.37 16.54 -19.64
CA CYS A 192 12.63 17.97 -19.68
C CYS A 192 11.62 18.82 -18.89
N GLY A 193 10.48 18.25 -18.51
CA GLY A 193 9.38 18.93 -17.83
C GLY A 193 8.56 19.89 -18.71
N GLY A 194 9.03 20.25 -19.92
CA GLY A 194 8.37 21.22 -20.80
C GLY A 194 7.21 20.67 -21.64
N LEU A 195 6.99 19.35 -21.66
CA LEU A 195 5.86 18.79 -22.42
C LEU A 195 4.56 19.01 -21.62
N GLY A 196 3.73 19.92 -22.11
CA GLY A 196 2.49 20.34 -21.45
C GLY A 196 2.65 21.47 -20.43
N ASP A 197 3.83 22.08 -20.30
CA ASP A 197 4.03 23.29 -19.50
C ASP A 197 3.68 24.54 -20.32
N VAL A 198 2.86 25.43 -19.74
CA VAL A 198 2.41 26.68 -20.37
C VAL A 198 3.54 27.72 -20.43
N ARG A 199 4.55 27.61 -19.55
CA ARG A 199 5.67 28.56 -19.43
C ARG A 199 6.93 28.11 -20.16
N ARG A 200 7.09 26.81 -20.45
CA ARG A 200 8.30 26.26 -21.07
C ARG A 200 7.94 25.23 -22.14
N ALA A 201 8.24 25.54 -23.40
CA ALA A 201 8.05 24.58 -24.49
C ALA A 201 9.01 23.38 -24.39
N CYS A 202 8.52 22.19 -24.73
CA CYS A 202 9.32 20.99 -24.86
C CYS A 202 10.18 21.04 -26.12
N GLY A 203 11.51 20.92 -25.96
CA GLY A 203 12.45 20.77 -27.09
C GLY A 203 12.98 19.34 -27.28
N CYS A 204 12.46 18.36 -26.53
CA CYS A 204 12.96 16.99 -26.64
C CYS A 204 12.45 16.30 -27.91
N PRO A 205 13.29 15.49 -28.57
CA PRO A 205 12.81 14.65 -29.66
C PRO A 205 11.78 13.63 -29.11
N PRO A 206 10.80 13.21 -29.93
CA PRO A 206 9.83 12.20 -29.52
C PRO A 206 10.58 10.92 -29.09
N ARG A 207 10.31 10.48 -27.85
CA ARG A 207 10.89 9.23 -27.33
C ARG A 207 10.23 8.05 -28.05
N ARG A 208 11.04 7.13 -28.58
CA ARG A 208 10.60 5.83 -29.14
C ARG A 208 10.17 4.89 -28.04
#